data_AF-A0A967UWF5-F1
#
_entry.id   AF-A0A967UWF5-F1
#
_cell.length_a   1.000
_cell.length_b   1.000
_cell.length_c   1.000
_cell.angle_alpha   90.00
_cell.angle_beta   90.00
_cell.angle_gamma   90.00
#
_symmetry.space_group_name_H-M   'P 1'
#
loop_
_entity.id
_entity.type
_entity.pdbx_description
1 polymer ?
#
loop_
_entity_poly.entity_id
_entity_poly.type
_entity_poly.pdbx_seq_one_letter_code
_entity_poly.pdbx_strand_id
1 'polypeptide(L)'
;MTLRYPDRQVGSQLPAFPIRLRDAGAPVDLTAQGASLQFRMVQAAGDELVKVNDAAATAADANGNGEYLPAAAEVDTPGDFECQWIYTDPAGNVYRTPIIAQRIVANP
;
A
#
# COMPACT_ATOMS: atom_id res chain seq x y z
N MET A 1 -6.90 -10.60 15.42
CA MET A 1 -7.61 -11.06 14.20
C MET A 1 -6.83 -10.50 13.02
N THR A 2 -5.99 -11.31 12.39
CA THR A 2 -5.07 -10.84 11.33
C THR A 2 -5.81 -10.86 10.00
N LEU A 3 -6.08 -9.70 9.42
CA LEU A 3 -6.49 -9.61 8.02
C LEU A 3 -5.32 -10.10 7.17
N ARG A 4 -5.45 -11.29 6.57
CA ARG A 4 -4.57 -11.74 5.50
C ARG A 4 -5.29 -11.51 4.18
N TYR A 5 -4.64 -10.80 3.27
CA TYR A 5 -5.05 -10.80 1.87
C TYR A 5 -4.81 -12.22 1.29
N PRO A 6 -5.60 -12.66 0.30
CA PRO A 6 -5.35 -13.93 -0.39
C PRO A 6 -3.96 -13.96 -1.05
N ASP A 7 -3.38 -15.15 -1.19
CA ASP A 7 -2.09 -15.38 -1.85
C ASP A 7 -2.16 -14.94 -3.33
N ARG A 8 -1.14 -14.21 -3.83
CA ARG A 8 -1.13 -13.61 -5.19
C ARG A 8 0.06 -14.09 -6.04
N GLN A 9 -0.13 -14.30 -7.34
CA GLN A 9 0.88 -14.90 -8.24
C GLN A 9 1.87 -13.88 -8.87
N VAL A 10 3.15 -14.25 -8.99
CA VAL A 10 4.19 -13.53 -9.74
C VAL A 10 3.86 -13.48 -11.25
N GLY A 11 4.02 -12.32 -11.89
CA GLY A 11 3.84 -12.13 -13.34
C GLY A 11 2.40 -11.93 -13.82
N SER A 12 1.41 -12.16 -12.95
CA SER A 12 0.07 -11.58 -13.14
C SER A 12 0.11 -10.13 -12.66
N GLN A 13 -0.55 -9.22 -13.37
CA GLN A 13 -0.74 -7.84 -12.90
C GLN A 13 -1.35 -7.93 -11.50
N LEU A 14 -0.57 -7.63 -10.45
CA LEU A 14 -1.10 -7.70 -9.10
C LEU A 14 -2.30 -6.76 -9.02
N PRO A 15 -3.42 -7.18 -8.42
CA PRO A 15 -4.53 -6.28 -8.23
C PRO A 15 -4.06 -5.11 -7.36
N ALA A 16 -4.58 -3.92 -7.66
CA ALA A 16 -4.26 -2.73 -6.89
C ALA A 16 -4.50 -2.98 -5.39
N PHE A 17 -3.71 -2.31 -4.56
CA PHE A 17 -3.98 -2.19 -3.13
C PHE A 17 -4.96 -1.03 -2.97
N PRO A 18 -6.24 -1.26 -2.61
CA PRO A 18 -7.15 -0.17 -2.32
C PRO A 18 -7.00 0.26 -0.85
N ILE A 19 -7.26 1.53 -0.59
CA ILE A 19 -7.46 2.07 0.76
C ILE A 19 -8.68 2.97 0.77
N ARG A 20 -9.35 3.01 1.91
CA ARG A 20 -10.40 3.99 2.19
C ARG A 20 -10.13 4.67 3.51
N LEU A 21 -9.73 5.93 3.46
CA LEU A 21 -9.48 6.75 4.64
C LEU A 21 -10.75 7.47 5.07
N ARG A 22 -11.03 7.38 6.37
CA ARG A 22 -12.14 8.07 7.02
C ARG A 22 -11.68 8.64 8.35
N ASP A 23 -12.12 9.85 8.65
CA ASP A 23 -11.96 10.49 9.95
C ASP A 23 -13.34 10.70 10.59
N ALA A 24 -13.51 10.21 11.82
CA ALA A 24 -14.79 10.19 12.53
C ALA A 24 -15.99 9.69 11.70
N GLY A 25 -15.75 8.81 10.72
CA GLY A 25 -16.76 8.30 9.79
C GLY A 25 -16.96 9.12 8.51
N ALA A 26 -16.47 10.35 8.44
CA ALA A 26 -16.44 11.16 7.22
C ALA A 26 -15.27 10.75 6.31
N PRO A 27 -15.42 10.83 4.97
CA PRO A 27 -14.29 10.62 4.06
C PRO A 27 -13.23 11.70 4.24
N VAL A 28 -11.95 11.30 4.13
CA VAL A 28 -10.82 12.24 4.09
C VAL A 28 -10.59 12.68 2.66
N ASP A 29 -10.50 13.99 2.39
CA ASP A 29 -10.14 14.47 1.05
C ASP A 29 -8.64 14.27 0.79
N LEU A 30 -8.32 13.32 -0.09
CA LEU A 30 -6.94 12.98 -0.46
C LEU A 30 -6.37 13.90 -1.54
N THR A 31 -7.22 14.72 -2.16
CA THR A 31 -6.87 15.65 -3.25
C THR A 31 -6.68 17.08 -2.75
N ALA A 32 -6.91 17.32 -1.46
CA ALA A 32 -6.69 18.61 -0.82
C ALA A 32 -5.25 19.10 -1.07
N GLN A 33 -5.09 20.38 -1.40
CA GLN A 33 -3.78 20.96 -1.67
C GLN A 33 -2.86 20.78 -0.44
N GLY A 34 -1.68 20.19 -0.66
CA GLY A 34 -0.71 19.88 0.39
C GLY A 34 -0.90 18.51 1.04
N ALA A 35 -2.00 17.81 0.76
CA ALA A 35 -2.15 16.42 1.16
C ALA A 35 -1.30 15.50 0.27
N SER A 36 -0.84 14.38 0.83
CA SER A 36 -0.21 13.31 0.06
C SER A 36 -0.59 11.93 0.60
N LEU A 37 -0.72 10.98 -0.31
CA LEU A 37 -0.95 9.58 0.01
C LEU A 37 0.15 8.74 -0.63
N GLN A 38 0.86 7.99 0.22
CA GLN A 38 1.96 7.11 -0.17
C GLN A 38 1.64 5.68 0.24
N PHE A 39 2.07 4.75 -0.60
CA PHE A 39 2.08 3.33 -0.33
C PHE A 39 3.52 2.85 -0.12
N ARG A 40 3.76 2.29 1.05
CA ARG A 40 5.03 1.66 1.39
C ARG A 40 4.87 0.15 1.36
N MET A 41 5.73 -0.51 0.59
CA MET A 41 5.79 -1.96 0.52
C MET A 41 7.21 -2.44 0.73
N VAL A 42 7.40 -3.39 1.65
CA VAL A 42 8.71 -3.87 2.06
C VAL A 42 8.75 -5.39 2.03
N GLN A 43 9.70 -5.96 1.30
CA GLN A 43 10.02 -7.38 1.38
C GLN A 43 11.19 -7.58 2.35
N ALA A 44 10.99 -8.43 3.35
CA ALA A 44 12.07 -8.89 4.21
C ALA A 44 12.40 -10.36 3.88
N ALA A 45 13.69 -10.69 3.79
CA ALA A 45 14.18 -12.06 3.77
C ALA A 45 15.07 -12.27 4.99
N GLY A 46 14.51 -12.83 6.07
CA GLY A 46 15.17 -12.81 7.37
C GLY A 46 15.23 -11.38 7.93
N ASP A 47 16.42 -10.93 8.32
CA ASP A 47 16.66 -9.59 8.89
C ASP A 47 17.03 -8.52 7.83
N GLU A 48 17.09 -8.89 6.54
CA GLU A 48 17.48 -7.98 5.45
C GLU A 48 16.26 -7.53 4.63
N LEU A 49 16.19 -6.23 4.34
CA LEU A 49 15.22 -5.67 3.41
C LEU A 49 15.69 -5.89 1.98
N VAL A 50 14.99 -6.75 1.24
CA VAL A 50 15.35 -7.12 -0.14
C VAL A 50 14.67 -6.20 -1.15
N LYS A 51 13.48 -5.68 -0.82
CA LYS A 51 12.77 -4.69 -1.63
C LYS A 51 12.08 -3.67 -0.76
N VAL A 52 12.16 -2.41 -1.18
CA VAL A 52 11.41 -1.32 -0.59
C VAL A 52 10.84 -0.48 -1.73
N ASN A 53 9.54 -0.24 -1.65
CA ASN A 53 8.85 0.75 -2.44
C ASN A 53 8.26 1.77 -1.48
N ASP A 54 8.44 3.04 -1.80
CA ASP A 54 7.79 4.18 -1.16
C ASP A 54 7.29 5.10 -2.28
N ALA A 55 6.12 4.75 -2.81
CA ALA A 55 5.55 5.40 -3.98
C ALA A 55 4.27 6.16 -3.63
N ALA A 56 3.98 7.21 -4.38
CA ALA A 56 2.69 7.85 -4.31
C ALA A 56 1.58 6.90 -4.76
N ALA A 57 0.37 7.10 -4.22
CA ALA A 57 -0.82 6.42 -4.71
C ALA A 57 -0.99 6.63 -6.23
N THR A 58 -1.35 5.58 -6.96
CA THR A 58 -1.62 5.66 -8.40
C THR A 58 -2.95 6.35 -8.68
N ALA A 59 -3.88 6.31 -7.73
CA ALA A 59 -5.13 7.07 -7.75
C ALA A 59 -5.50 7.52 -6.34
N ALA A 60 -6.12 8.70 -6.22
CA ALA A 60 -6.66 9.24 -4.99
C ALA A 60 -7.85 10.16 -5.31
N ASP A 61 -8.89 10.15 -4.49
CA ASP A 61 -10.08 10.99 -4.66
C ASP A 61 -10.47 11.74 -3.37
N ALA A 62 -11.37 12.71 -3.54
CA ALA A 62 -11.92 13.50 -2.44
C ALA A 62 -12.86 12.71 -1.51
N ASN A 63 -13.19 11.46 -1.85
CA ASN A 63 -14.03 10.56 -1.05
C ASN A 63 -13.20 9.63 -0.15
N GLY A 64 -11.89 9.85 -0.04
CA GLY A 64 -11.00 9.05 0.78
C GLY A 64 -10.58 7.74 0.13
N ASN A 65 -10.88 7.51 -1.15
CA ASN A 65 -10.46 6.30 -1.85
C ASN A 65 -9.09 6.54 -2.48
N GLY A 66 -8.14 5.64 -2.20
CA GLY A 66 -6.83 5.62 -2.81
C GLY A 66 -6.51 4.23 -3.33
N GLU A 67 -5.68 4.15 -4.36
CA GLU A 67 -5.22 2.87 -4.91
C GLU A 67 -3.74 2.95 -5.25
N TYR A 68 -3.05 1.83 -5.05
CA TYR A 68 -1.67 1.64 -5.50
C TYR A 68 -1.57 0.40 -6.38
N LEU A 69 -1.16 0.58 -7.63
CA LEU A 69 -0.83 -0.50 -8.54
C LEU A 69 0.69 -0.74 -8.54
N PRO A 70 1.17 -1.85 -7.97
CA PRO A 70 2.60 -2.16 -7.98
C PRO A 70 3.11 -2.46 -9.40
N ALA A 71 4.32 -2.01 -9.68
CA ALA A 71 5.00 -2.38 -10.92
C ALA A 71 5.48 -3.84 -10.86
N ALA A 72 5.58 -4.51 -12.01
CA ALA A 72 6.00 -5.92 -12.06
C ALA A 72 7.34 -6.19 -11.36
N ALA A 73 8.30 -5.27 -11.48
CA ALA A 73 9.62 -5.37 -10.83
C ALA A 73 9.56 -5.27 -9.30
N GLU A 74 8.49 -4.72 -8.72
CA GLU A 74 8.35 -4.61 -7.26
C GLU A 74 7.95 -5.95 -6.63
N VAL A 75 7.44 -6.87 -7.45
CA VAL A 75 6.80 -8.12 -7.03
C VAL A 75 7.23 -9.33 -7.87
N ASP A 76 8.35 -9.21 -8.58
CA ASP A 76 8.95 -10.30 -9.36
C ASP A 76 9.54 -11.42 -8.47
N THR A 77 9.63 -11.18 -7.16
CA THR A 77 10.13 -12.11 -6.16
C THR A 77 8.99 -12.61 -5.29
N PRO A 78 8.77 -13.94 -5.21
CA PRO A 78 7.88 -14.52 -4.20
C PRO A 78 8.36 -14.21 -2.79
N GLY A 79 7.43 -14.09 -1.84
CA GLY A 79 7.71 -13.88 -0.43
C GLY A 79 6.60 -13.13 0.30
N ASP A 80 6.83 -12.85 1.58
CA ASP A 80 5.93 -12.01 2.37
C ASP A 80 6.39 -10.55 2.28
N PHE A 81 5.43 -9.65 2.05
CA PHE A 81 5.62 -8.22 1.94
C PHE A 81 4.81 -7.53 3.02
N GLU A 82 5.42 -6.57 3.71
CA GLU A 82 4.76 -5.66 4.62
C GLU A 82 4.29 -4.42 3.86
N CYS A 83 2.97 -4.20 3.86
CA CYS A 83 2.33 -3.07 3.18
C CYS A 83 1.78 -2.08 4.21
N GLN A 84 2.00 -0.79 3.99
CA GLN A 84 1.50 0.30 4.82
C GLN A 84 1.11 1.50 3.97
N TRP A 85 -0.03 2.12 4.28
CA TRP A 85 -0.39 3.42 3.75
C TRP A 85 0.07 4.53 4.69
N ILE A 86 0.60 5.60 4.11
CA ILE A 86 1.08 6.79 4.80
C ILE A 86 0.33 7.98 4.19
N TYR A 87 -0.46 8.66 5.00
CA TYR A 87 -1.17 9.87 4.61
C TYR A 87 -0.55 11.06 5.33
N THR A 88 -0.21 12.11 4.59
CA THR A 88 0.17 13.41 5.16
C THR A 88 -0.93 14.40 4.86
N ASP A 89 -1.47 15.05 5.89
CA ASP A 89 -2.51 16.06 5.73
C ASP A 89 -1.94 17.42 5.24
N PRO A 90 -2.80 18.37 4.82
CA PRO A 90 -2.35 19.71 4.40
C PRO A 90 -1.59 20.51 5.47
N ALA A 91 -1.74 20.16 6.75
CA ALA A 91 -1.02 20.79 7.85
C ALA A 91 0.35 20.13 8.11
N GLY A 92 0.67 19.04 7.41
CA GLY A 92 1.92 18.29 7.54
C GLY A 92 1.89 17.18 8.59
N ASN A 93 0.73 16.87 9.17
CA ASN A 93 0.61 15.74 10.11
C ASN A 93 0.62 14.42 9.34
N VAL A 94 1.38 13.44 9.86
CA VAL A 94 1.56 12.13 9.23
C VAL A 94 0.77 11.07 9.96
N TYR A 95 -0.05 10.34 9.20
CA TYR A 95 -0.89 9.24 9.65
C TYR A 95 -0.48 7.95 8.95
N ARG A 96 -0.42 6.85 9.69
CA ARG A 96 0.00 5.54 9.17
C ARG A 96 -1.07 4.51 9.46
N THR A 97 -1.42 3.70 8.46
CA THR A 97 -2.29 2.55 8.69
C THR A 97 -1.51 1.44 9.40
N PRO A 98 -2.21 0.46 10.01
CA PRO A 98 -1.58 -0.78 10.41
C PRO A 98 -0.82 -1.41 9.24
N ILE A 99 0.29 -2.08 9.55
CA ILE A 99 1.04 -2.87 8.59
C ILE A 99 0.23 -4.14 8.29
N ILE A 100 0.09 -4.46 7.01
CA ILE A 100 -0.58 -5.68 6.55
C ILE A 100 0.41 -6.52 5.78
N ALA A 101 0.53 -7.80 6.16
CA ALA A 101 1.33 -8.76 5.42
C ALA A 101 0.56 -9.26 4.18
N GLN A 102 1.19 -9.09 3.00
CA GLN A 102 0.75 -9.65 1.73
C GLN A 102 1.75 -10.71 1.29
N ARG A 103 1.27 -11.95 1.11
CA ARG A 103 2.09 -13.01 0.53
C ARG A 103 1.99 -13.01 -1.00
N ILE A 104 3.14 -13.04 -1.66
CA ILE A 104 3.30 -13.20 -3.10
C ILE A 104 3.91 -14.58 -3.35
N VAL A 105 3.27 -15.39 -4.18
CA VAL A 105 3.66 -16.76 -4.50
C VAL A 105 4.11 -16.85 -5.96
N ALA A 106 5.10 -17.69 -6.25
CA ALA A 106 5.49 -17.98 -7.62
C ALA A 106 4.30 -18.58 -8.40
N ASN A 107 4.20 -18.25 -9.68
CA ASN A 107 3.35 -19.02 -10.59
C ASN A 107 4.02 -20.40 -10.82
N PRO A 108 3.33 -21.54 -10.61
CA PRO A 108 3.88 -22.86 -10.88
C PRO A 108 4.23 -23.09 -12.37
#